data_AF-A0A7V0UJQ5-F1
#
_entry.id   AF-A0A7V0UJQ5-F1
#
_cell.length_a   1.000
_cell.length_b   1.000
_cell.length_c   1.000
_cell.angle_alpha   90.00
_cell.angle_beta   90.00
_cell.angle_gamma   90.00
#
_symmetry.space_group_name_H-M   'P 1'
#
loop_
_entity.id
_entity.type
_entity.pdbx_description
1 polymer ?
#
loop_
_entity_poly.entity_id
_entity_poly.type
_entity_poly.pdbx_seq_one_letter_code
_entity_poly.pdbx_strand_id
1 'polypeptide(L)'
;MTNPVMDKERLRKQIYDEIHAQFEAKLRELKRQKSQIEEELESVSERARSERRRLNSEIDRLENALAESRDARKKAGDSKAAKGVDAADAAKIQAAAEEQLTKAAAEWEAERAKLRQEIARLEASLTEMLERSANPLRAGSAREKLESKLDEALRMKQFVEDEFRRAKNAWEEERLRLAGEIVKLRRAPGLPTSLAAAEPADPERIKDLEARLEESQRAHKSLDHYFQKCRAEWEAERARLEEALAARKGLEQKLESARAEARAAQTRPADDSAIAQQLQEVMQHRNYLQQQLDAANETIRAIRAEQAAGLREAPSESAAPVGNGSGDSQKLQNEVARIEGLIADISRLIEDPATELSTVIRKNVERAELEAYLKGILFYDACRRDGA
;
A
#
# COMPACT_ATOMS: atom_id res chain seq x y z
N MET A 1 -32.67 51.61 -22.67
CA MET A 1 -31.48 51.26 -21.88
C MET A 1 -31.72 49.88 -21.28
N THR A 2 -30.94 48.88 -21.67
CA THR A 2 -30.97 47.54 -21.03
C THR A 2 -30.37 47.64 -19.64
N ASN A 3 -30.94 46.92 -18.68
CA ASN A 3 -30.59 47.07 -17.27
C ASN A 3 -29.46 46.08 -16.90
N PRO A 4 -28.19 46.55 -16.73
CA PRO A 4 -27.01 45.68 -16.72
C PRO A 4 -26.91 44.75 -15.50
N VAL A 5 -27.80 44.88 -14.53
CA VAL A 5 -27.94 43.97 -13.39
C VAL A 5 -28.57 42.64 -13.83
N MET A 6 -29.63 42.69 -14.66
CA MET A 6 -30.35 41.50 -15.13
C MET A 6 -29.47 40.56 -15.96
N ASP A 7 -28.55 41.12 -16.75
CA ASP A 7 -27.63 40.32 -17.57
C ASP A 7 -26.57 39.60 -16.71
N LYS A 8 -26.16 40.19 -15.58
CA LYS A 8 -25.26 39.53 -14.60
C LYS A 8 -25.95 38.37 -13.87
N GLU A 9 -27.23 38.51 -13.53
CA GLU A 9 -28.01 37.43 -12.92
C GLU A 9 -28.25 36.27 -13.89
N ARG A 10 -28.55 36.58 -15.15
CA ARG A 10 -28.65 35.57 -16.23
C ARG A 10 -27.35 34.81 -16.42
N LEU A 11 -26.22 35.51 -16.50
CA LEU A 11 -24.90 34.89 -16.63
C LEU A 11 -24.55 34.01 -15.41
N ARG A 12 -24.83 34.48 -14.18
CA ARG A 12 -24.65 33.67 -12.96
C ARG A 12 -25.48 32.41 -13.01
N LYS A 13 -26.77 32.51 -13.36
CA LYS A 13 -27.65 31.35 -13.49
C LYS A 13 -27.14 30.36 -14.53
N GLN A 14 -26.75 30.83 -15.71
CA GLN A 14 -26.18 29.99 -16.77
C GLN A 14 -24.92 29.23 -16.30
N ILE A 15 -24.01 29.91 -15.57
CA ILE A 15 -22.81 29.28 -15.00
C ILE A 15 -23.19 28.21 -13.95
N TYR A 16 -24.17 28.47 -13.08
CA TYR A 16 -24.66 27.47 -12.12
C TYR A 16 -25.30 26.26 -12.80
N ASP A 17 -26.18 26.49 -13.79
CA ASP A 17 -26.86 25.44 -14.55
C ASP A 17 -25.84 24.56 -15.31
N GLU A 18 -24.80 25.17 -15.90
CA GLU A 18 -23.74 24.46 -16.61
C GLU A 18 -22.81 23.67 -15.68
N ILE A 19 -22.39 24.25 -14.55
CA ILE A 19 -21.62 23.54 -13.51
C ILE A 19 -22.43 22.35 -12.98
N HIS A 20 -23.72 22.54 -12.70
CA HIS A 20 -24.60 21.47 -12.23
C HIS A 20 -24.77 20.36 -13.28
N ALA A 21 -24.94 20.71 -14.55
CA ALA A 21 -24.99 19.74 -15.65
C ALA A 21 -23.69 18.92 -15.78
N GLN A 22 -22.52 19.55 -15.61
CA GLN A 22 -21.23 18.85 -15.59
C GLN A 22 -21.08 17.89 -14.39
N PHE A 23 -21.54 18.29 -13.20
CA PHE A 23 -21.56 17.39 -12.03
C PHE A 23 -22.52 16.20 -12.23
N GLU A 24 -23.73 16.43 -12.74
CA GLU A 24 -24.71 15.38 -13.05
C GLU A 24 -24.23 14.43 -14.17
N ALA A 25 -23.47 14.93 -15.15
CA ALA A 25 -22.82 14.09 -16.15
C ALA A 25 -21.74 13.20 -15.53
N LYS A 26 -20.86 13.77 -14.69
CA LYS A 26 -19.81 13.01 -13.97
C LYS A 26 -20.41 12.00 -12.99
N LEU A 27 -21.50 12.32 -12.31
CA LEU A 27 -22.23 11.40 -11.42
C LEU A 27 -22.84 10.21 -12.19
N ARG A 28 -23.42 10.46 -13.37
CA ARG A 28 -23.93 9.39 -14.24
C ARG A 28 -22.81 8.50 -14.77
N GLU A 29 -21.68 9.07 -15.13
CA GLU A 29 -20.52 8.30 -15.62
C GLU A 29 -19.88 7.46 -14.52
N LEU A 30 -19.68 8.03 -13.32
CA LEU A 30 -19.21 7.27 -12.15
C LEU A 30 -20.15 6.13 -11.77
N LYS A 31 -21.47 6.30 -11.92
CA LYS A 31 -22.46 5.23 -11.70
C LYS A 31 -22.34 4.12 -12.75
N ARG A 32 -22.07 4.45 -14.03
CA ARG A 32 -21.82 3.45 -15.09
C ARG A 32 -20.54 2.67 -14.82
N GLN A 33 -19.42 3.36 -14.59
CA GLN A 33 -18.15 2.71 -14.28
C GLN A 33 -18.25 1.82 -13.03
N LYS A 34 -18.95 2.25 -11.98
CA LYS A 34 -19.24 1.40 -10.81
C LYS A 34 -20.00 0.14 -11.20
N SER A 35 -21.09 0.28 -11.96
CA SER A 35 -21.91 -0.86 -12.40
C SER A 35 -21.11 -1.87 -13.23
N GLN A 36 -20.24 -1.38 -14.12
CA GLN A 36 -19.37 -2.22 -14.94
C GLN A 36 -18.35 -2.98 -14.09
N ILE A 37 -17.70 -2.32 -13.13
CA ILE A 37 -16.75 -2.96 -12.21
C ILE A 37 -17.47 -4.01 -11.33
N GLU A 38 -18.71 -3.74 -10.91
CA GLU A 38 -19.52 -4.71 -10.14
C GLU A 38 -19.88 -5.96 -10.97
N GLU A 39 -20.25 -5.79 -12.25
CA GLU A 39 -20.51 -6.89 -13.20
C GLU A 39 -19.23 -7.70 -13.52
N GLU A 40 -18.10 -7.03 -13.75
CA GLU A 40 -16.81 -7.68 -13.98
C GLU A 40 -16.37 -8.50 -12.76
N LEU A 41 -16.52 -7.96 -11.55
CA LEU A 41 -16.23 -8.64 -10.28
C LEU A 41 -17.11 -9.88 -10.08
N GLU A 42 -18.41 -9.79 -10.40
CA GLU A 42 -19.32 -10.93 -10.36
C GLU A 42 -18.91 -12.01 -11.38
N SER A 43 -18.59 -11.63 -12.62
CA SER A 43 -18.15 -12.57 -13.66
C SER A 43 -16.84 -13.30 -13.30
N VAL A 44 -15.88 -12.60 -12.68
CA VAL A 44 -14.63 -13.19 -12.18
C VAL A 44 -14.91 -14.12 -11.01
N SER A 45 -15.81 -13.72 -10.10
CA SER A 45 -16.23 -14.55 -8.98
C SER A 45 -16.92 -15.84 -9.44
N GLU A 46 -17.74 -15.78 -10.48
CA GLU A 46 -18.39 -16.96 -11.04
C GLU A 46 -17.40 -17.91 -11.75
N ARG A 47 -16.46 -17.38 -12.54
CA ARG A 47 -15.35 -18.18 -13.11
C ARG A 47 -14.54 -18.89 -12.02
N ALA A 48 -14.20 -18.19 -10.93
CA ALA A 48 -13.48 -18.78 -9.80
C ALA A 48 -14.30 -19.87 -9.07
N ARG A 49 -15.65 -19.78 -9.05
CA ARG A 49 -16.54 -20.83 -8.53
C ARG A 49 -16.71 -22.01 -9.49
N SER A 50 -16.73 -21.80 -10.81
CA SER A 50 -16.81 -22.88 -11.79
C SER A 50 -15.49 -23.65 -11.87
N GLU A 51 -14.36 -22.97 -11.83
CA GLU A 51 -13.03 -23.60 -11.79
C GLU A 51 -12.80 -24.40 -10.51
N ARG A 52 -13.18 -23.87 -9.32
CA ARG A 52 -13.14 -24.67 -8.08
C ARG A 52 -13.98 -25.94 -8.17
N ARG A 53 -15.18 -25.88 -8.78
CA ARG A 53 -16.02 -27.05 -9.01
C ARG A 53 -15.35 -28.05 -9.98
N ARG A 54 -14.73 -27.58 -11.08
CA ARG A 54 -13.95 -28.44 -11.99
C ARG A 54 -12.78 -29.12 -11.28
N LEU A 55 -11.98 -28.35 -10.53
CA LEU A 55 -10.80 -28.87 -9.84
C LEU A 55 -11.18 -29.91 -8.77
N ASN A 56 -12.20 -29.64 -7.95
CA ASN A 56 -12.71 -30.63 -6.99
C ASN A 56 -13.15 -31.92 -7.71
N SER A 57 -13.90 -31.83 -8.81
CA SER A 57 -14.33 -33.03 -9.55
C SER A 57 -13.17 -33.82 -10.19
N GLU A 58 -12.01 -33.19 -10.41
CA GLU A 58 -10.81 -33.88 -10.89
C GLU A 58 -10.01 -34.50 -9.74
N ILE A 59 -9.98 -33.84 -8.57
CA ILE A 59 -9.48 -34.44 -7.32
C ILE A 59 -10.27 -35.71 -7.00
N ASP A 60 -11.61 -35.65 -6.99
CA ASP A 60 -12.47 -36.81 -6.75
C ASP A 60 -12.17 -37.96 -7.72
N ARG A 61 -11.89 -37.68 -9.00
CA ARG A 61 -11.50 -38.69 -10.00
C ARG A 61 -10.13 -39.29 -9.73
N LEU A 62 -9.14 -38.46 -9.39
CA LEU A 62 -7.78 -38.92 -9.10
C LEU A 62 -7.73 -39.75 -7.81
N GLU A 63 -8.47 -39.35 -6.78
CA GLU A 63 -8.61 -40.11 -5.53
C GLU A 63 -9.28 -41.47 -5.77
N ASN A 64 -10.35 -41.52 -6.58
CA ASN A 64 -10.98 -42.78 -6.99
C ASN A 64 -10.01 -43.68 -7.78
N ALA A 65 -9.28 -43.13 -8.76
CA ALA A 65 -8.29 -43.90 -9.53
C ALA A 65 -7.13 -44.43 -8.65
N LEU A 66 -6.70 -43.66 -7.65
CA LEU A 66 -5.72 -44.10 -6.64
C LEU A 66 -6.29 -45.19 -5.72
N ALA A 67 -7.57 -45.10 -5.34
CA ALA A 67 -8.25 -46.14 -4.57
C ALA A 67 -8.37 -47.46 -5.37
N GLU A 68 -8.82 -47.39 -6.62
CA GLU A 68 -8.88 -48.53 -7.54
C GLU A 68 -7.49 -49.17 -7.75
N SER A 69 -6.44 -48.36 -7.93
CA SER A 69 -5.06 -48.83 -8.05
C SER A 69 -4.55 -49.54 -6.79
N ARG A 70 -4.87 -48.99 -5.59
CA ARG A 70 -4.55 -49.61 -4.30
C ARG A 70 -5.28 -50.94 -4.10
N ASP A 71 -6.56 -51.02 -4.45
CA ASP A 71 -7.34 -52.25 -4.30
C ASP A 71 -6.98 -53.30 -5.37
N ALA A 72 -6.58 -52.88 -6.57
CA ALA A 72 -5.95 -53.76 -7.55
C ALA A 72 -4.62 -54.33 -7.03
N ARG A 73 -3.78 -53.51 -6.37
CA ARG A 73 -2.56 -53.98 -5.69
C ARG A 73 -2.86 -54.96 -4.55
N LYS A 74 -3.82 -54.68 -3.67
CA LYS A 74 -4.23 -55.62 -2.60
C LYS A 74 -4.73 -56.95 -3.16
N LYS A 75 -5.53 -56.92 -4.24
CA LYS A 75 -6.01 -58.12 -4.94
C LYS A 75 -4.90 -58.91 -5.64
N ALA A 76 -3.75 -58.29 -5.93
CA ALA A 76 -2.60 -58.95 -6.55
C ALA A 76 -1.67 -59.69 -5.56
N GLY A 77 -1.83 -59.47 -4.24
CA GLY A 77 -1.42 -60.35 -3.13
C GLY A 77 -0.02 -61.01 -3.13
N ASP A 78 0.87 -60.51 -2.26
CA ASP A 78 1.90 -61.28 -1.52
C ASP A 78 2.79 -62.31 -2.26
N SER A 79 2.99 -62.19 -3.58
CA SER A 79 3.86 -63.06 -4.39
C SER A 79 5.36 -62.69 -4.24
N LYS A 80 5.83 -62.90 -3.02
CA LYS A 80 7.21 -62.92 -2.49
C LYS A 80 8.30 -63.47 -3.45
N ALA A 81 9.00 -62.59 -4.17
CA ALA A 81 10.41 -62.78 -4.57
C ALA A 81 11.02 -61.48 -5.12
N ALA A 82 12.14 -61.02 -4.55
CA ALA A 82 12.57 -59.63 -4.75
C ALA A 82 14.10 -59.47 -4.93
N LYS A 83 14.60 -59.41 -6.17
CA LYS A 83 15.96 -58.96 -6.55
C LYS A 83 15.96 -58.49 -8.01
N GLY A 84 16.44 -57.30 -8.35
CA GLY A 84 16.43 -56.04 -7.61
C GLY A 84 17.33 -54.96 -8.19
N VAL A 85 16.73 -53.84 -8.64
CA VAL A 85 17.40 -52.66 -9.21
C VAL A 85 18.61 -52.27 -8.39
N ASP A 86 19.75 -52.10 -9.08
CA ASP A 86 20.97 -51.62 -8.47
C ASP A 86 20.69 -50.26 -7.81
N ALA A 87 20.88 -50.20 -6.48
CA ALA A 87 20.44 -49.07 -5.67
C ALA A 87 21.07 -47.74 -6.14
N ALA A 88 22.20 -47.80 -6.84
CA ALA A 88 22.84 -46.69 -7.50
C ALA A 88 21.97 -46.01 -8.58
N ASP A 89 21.22 -46.76 -9.40
CA ASP A 89 20.41 -46.18 -10.48
C ASP A 89 19.06 -45.66 -9.97
N ALA A 90 18.47 -46.33 -8.99
CA ALA A 90 17.32 -45.79 -8.25
C ALA A 90 17.69 -44.46 -7.54
N ALA A 91 18.88 -44.41 -6.91
CA ALA A 91 19.38 -43.18 -6.29
C ALA A 91 19.66 -42.06 -7.30
N LYS A 92 20.12 -42.36 -8.52
CA LYS A 92 20.27 -41.36 -9.61
C LYS A 92 18.93 -40.80 -10.08
N ILE A 93 17.92 -41.65 -10.25
CA ILE A 93 16.58 -41.22 -10.67
C ILE A 93 15.96 -40.33 -9.57
N GLN A 94 16.06 -40.76 -8.30
CA GLN A 94 15.59 -39.97 -7.16
C GLN A 94 16.33 -38.63 -7.06
N ALA A 95 17.66 -38.61 -7.19
CA ALA A 95 18.45 -37.37 -7.18
C ALA A 95 18.06 -36.42 -8.32
N ALA A 96 17.83 -36.93 -9.53
CA ALA A 96 17.37 -36.13 -10.67
C ALA A 96 15.93 -35.59 -10.48
N ALA A 97 15.05 -36.37 -9.84
CA ALA A 97 13.70 -35.92 -9.50
C ALA A 97 13.70 -34.85 -8.39
N GLU A 98 14.55 -35.01 -7.37
CA GLU A 98 14.77 -34.02 -6.31
C GLU A 98 15.43 -32.74 -6.87
N GLU A 99 16.36 -32.85 -7.82
CA GLU A 99 16.93 -31.69 -8.54
C GLU A 99 15.86 -30.95 -9.36
N GLN A 100 14.99 -31.67 -10.09
CA GLN A 100 13.89 -31.02 -10.82
C GLN A 100 12.86 -30.38 -9.87
N LEU A 101 12.53 -31.00 -8.74
CA LEU A 101 11.62 -30.44 -7.74
C LEU A 101 12.21 -29.19 -7.07
N THR A 102 13.47 -29.22 -6.69
CA THR A 102 14.15 -28.05 -6.09
C THR A 102 14.29 -26.91 -7.09
N LYS A 103 14.58 -27.20 -8.36
CA LYS A 103 14.60 -26.21 -9.44
C LYS A 103 13.22 -25.59 -9.66
N ALA A 104 12.16 -26.40 -9.80
CA ALA A 104 10.79 -25.89 -10.00
C ALA A 104 10.30 -25.07 -8.79
N ALA A 105 10.64 -25.46 -7.56
CA ALA A 105 10.33 -24.69 -6.36
C ALA A 105 11.09 -23.35 -6.32
N ALA A 106 12.35 -23.31 -6.76
CA ALA A 106 13.13 -22.08 -6.85
C ALA A 106 12.60 -21.14 -7.95
N GLU A 107 12.22 -21.67 -9.11
CA GLU A 107 11.57 -20.91 -10.19
C GLU A 107 10.23 -20.31 -9.72
N TRP A 108 9.40 -21.09 -9.02
CA TRP A 108 8.14 -20.60 -8.45
C TRP A 108 8.32 -19.51 -7.38
N GLU A 109 9.24 -19.68 -6.43
CA GLU A 109 9.50 -18.63 -5.43
C GLU A 109 10.12 -17.36 -6.07
N ALA A 110 10.87 -17.50 -7.17
CA ALA A 110 11.34 -16.35 -7.95
C ALA A 110 10.19 -15.61 -8.66
N GLU A 111 9.25 -16.34 -9.28
CA GLU A 111 8.03 -15.74 -9.86
C GLU A 111 7.17 -15.07 -8.77
N ARG A 112 7.00 -15.73 -7.62
CA ARG A 112 6.26 -15.21 -6.48
C ARG A 112 6.90 -13.94 -5.90
N ALA A 113 8.23 -13.88 -5.83
CA ALA A 113 8.97 -12.69 -5.43
C ALA A 113 8.80 -11.54 -6.45
N LYS A 114 8.85 -11.85 -7.75
CA LYS A 114 8.60 -10.88 -8.84
C LYS A 114 7.18 -10.31 -8.76
N LEU A 115 6.16 -11.16 -8.58
CA LEU A 115 4.77 -10.72 -8.41
C LEU A 115 4.58 -9.86 -7.16
N ARG A 116 5.21 -10.21 -6.03
CA ARG A 116 5.22 -9.37 -4.82
C ARG A 116 5.86 -8.00 -5.06
N GLN A 117 6.98 -7.94 -5.80
CA GLN A 117 7.64 -6.70 -6.16
C GLN A 117 6.76 -5.83 -7.08
N GLU A 118 6.03 -6.47 -8.00
CA GLU A 118 5.09 -5.79 -8.90
C GLU A 118 3.87 -5.24 -8.14
N ILE A 119 3.30 -6.01 -7.20
CA ILE A 119 2.25 -5.53 -6.28
C ILE A 119 2.76 -4.31 -5.49
N ALA A 120 3.90 -4.39 -4.83
CA ALA A 120 4.45 -3.27 -4.05
C ALA A 120 4.71 -2.02 -4.92
N ARG A 121 5.12 -2.20 -6.19
CA ARG A 121 5.29 -1.11 -7.16
C ARG A 121 3.95 -0.50 -7.58
N LEU A 122 2.91 -1.33 -7.78
CA LEU A 122 1.57 -0.87 -8.11
C LEU A 122 0.94 -0.11 -6.92
N GLU A 123 1.07 -0.63 -5.70
CA GLU A 123 0.64 0.03 -4.46
C GLU A 123 1.32 1.38 -4.27
N ALA A 124 2.64 1.46 -4.39
CA ALA A 124 3.38 2.72 -4.30
C ALA A 124 2.93 3.73 -5.38
N SER A 125 2.73 3.26 -6.63
CA SER A 125 2.20 4.09 -7.71
C SER A 125 0.77 4.58 -7.43
N LEU A 126 -0.07 3.75 -6.78
CA LEU A 126 -1.44 4.07 -6.43
C LEU A 126 -1.50 5.09 -5.29
N THR A 127 -0.64 4.97 -4.27
CA THR A 127 -0.46 5.98 -3.22
C THR A 127 0.01 7.32 -3.77
N GLU A 128 1.04 7.35 -4.63
CA GLU A 128 1.50 8.58 -5.28
C GLU A 128 0.39 9.24 -6.13
N MET A 129 -0.47 8.44 -6.76
CA MET A 129 -1.62 8.94 -7.51
C MET A 129 -2.78 9.39 -6.62
N LEU A 130 -3.01 8.77 -5.46
CA LEU A 130 -3.95 9.25 -4.45
C LEU A 130 -3.52 10.61 -3.91
N GLU A 131 -2.26 10.77 -3.51
CA GLU A 131 -1.66 12.04 -3.09
C GLU A 131 -1.79 13.13 -4.18
N ARG A 132 -1.55 12.79 -5.45
CA ARG A 132 -1.75 13.72 -6.58
C ARG A 132 -3.23 14.05 -6.82
N SER A 133 -4.13 13.08 -6.65
CA SER A 133 -5.58 13.25 -6.89
C SER A 133 -6.28 14.04 -5.78
N ALA A 134 -5.72 14.05 -4.56
CA ALA A 134 -6.11 14.97 -3.49
C ALA A 134 -5.89 16.45 -3.88
N ASN A 135 -5.13 16.73 -4.95
CA ASN A 135 -5.05 18.03 -5.59
C ASN A 135 -5.99 18.09 -6.82
N PRO A 136 -7.18 18.70 -6.72
CA PRO A 136 -8.23 18.61 -7.74
C PRO A 136 -7.85 19.20 -9.10
N LEU A 137 -6.83 20.06 -9.16
CA LEU A 137 -6.32 20.64 -10.41
C LEU A 137 -5.45 19.68 -11.24
N ARG A 138 -5.06 18.50 -10.71
CA ARG A 138 -4.22 17.50 -11.41
C ARG A 138 -4.88 16.13 -11.58
N ALA A 139 -6.09 15.94 -11.07
CA ALA A 139 -6.74 14.63 -11.01
C ALA A 139 -7.06 13.97 -12.38
N GLY A 140 -7.18 14.75 -13.47
CA GLY A 140 -7.53 14.23 -14.79
C GLY A 140 -6.53 13.23 -15.36
N SER A 141 -5.28 13.65 -15.56
CA SER A 141 -4.26 12.81 -16.23
C SER A 141 -3.73 11.65 -15.38
N ALA A 142 -3.92 11.70 -14.05
CA ALA A 142 -3.62 10.57 -13.17
C ALA A 142 -4.66 9.45 -13.32
N ARG A 143 -5.92 9.79 -13.63
CA ARG A 143 -7.02 8.83 -13.80
C ARG A 143 -6.89 8.03 -15.09
N GLU A 144 -6.61 8.67 -16.23
CA GLU A 144 -6.36 7.94 -17.49
C GLU A 144 -5.19 6.96 -17.37
N LYS A 145 -4.15 7.32 -16.60
CA LYS A 145 -3.01 6.43 -16.30
C LYS A 145 -3.35 5.28 -15.35
N LEU A 146 -4.38 5.42 -14.52
CA LEU A 146 -4.94 4.34 -13.70
C LEU A 146 -5.79 3.40 -14.54
N GLU A 147 -6.73 3.94 -15.31
CA GLU A 147 -7.64 3.18 -16.15
C GLU A 147 -6.86 2.36 -17.21
N SER A 148 -5.86 2.95 -17.87
CA SER A 148 -4.98 2.21 -18.81
C SER A 148 -4.10 1.12 -18.16
N LYS A 149 -3.56 1.34 -16.96
CA LYS A 149 -2.81 0.29 -16.22
C LYS A 149 -3.72 -0.83 -15.74
N LEU A 150 -4.96 -0.52 -15.36
CA LEU A 150 -5.95 -1.50 -14.96
C LEU A 150 -6.33 -2.38 -16.16
N ASP A 151 -6.58 -1.78 -17.33
CA ASP A 151 -6.84 -2.50 -18.59
C ASP A 151 -5.66 -3.41 -18.98
N GLU A 152 -4.42 -2.94 -18.84
CA GLU A 152 -3.21 -3.74 -19.12
C GLU A 152 -3.10 -4.94 -18.17
N ALA A 153 -3.32 -4.74 -16.87
CA ALA A 153 -3.33 -5.81 -15.88
C ALA A 153 -4.45 -6.83 -16.12
N LEU A 154 -5.65 -6.38 -16.52
CA LEU A 154 -6.77 -7.25 -16.88
C LEU A 154 -6.47 -8.08 -18.13
N ARG A 155 -5.82 -7.51 -19.14
CA ARG A 155 -5.35 -8.25 -20.33
C ARG A 155 -4.28 -9.28 -19.99
N MET A 156 -3.29 -8.91 -19.17
CA MET A 156 -2.24 -9.84 -18.73
C MET A 156 -2.83 -11.01 -17.94
N LYS A 157 -3.79 -10.74 -17.04
CA LYS A 157 -4.53 -11.78 -16.33
C LYS A 157 -5.27 -12.72 -17.29
N GLN A 158 -5.99 -12.20 -18.28
CA GLN A 158 -6.70 -13.01 -19.28
C GLN A 158 -5.72 -13.89 -20.08
N PHE A 159 -4.58 -13.34 -20.49
CA PHE A 159 -3.53 -14.08 -21.18
C PHE A 159 -3.00 -15.27 -20.35
N VAL A 160 -2.72 -15.05 -19.06
CA VAL A 160 -2.27 -16.13 -18.15
C VAL A 160 -3.37 -17.17 -17.90
N GLU A 161 -4.63 -16.76 -17.74
CA GLU A 161 -5.77 -17.69 -17.65
C GLU A 161 -5.89 -18.59 -18.91
N ASP A 162 -5.68 -18.03 -20.10
CA ASP A 162 -5.78 -18.78 -21.37
C ASP A 162 -4.59 -19.69 -21.62
N GLU A 163 -3.36 -19.27 -21.28
CA GLU A 163 -2.18 -20.16 -21.30
C GLU A 163 -2.34 -21.32 -20.31
N PHE A 164 -2.86 -21.07 -19.10
CA PHE A 164 -3.17 -22.15 -18.15
C PHE A 164 -4.22 -23.13 -18.70
N ARG A 165 -5.28 -22.64 -19.36
CA ARG A 165 -6.28 -23.48 -20.04
C ARG A 165 -5.64 -24.33 -21.15
N ARG A 166 -4.75 -23.76 -21.97
CA ARG A 166 -4.02 -24.47 -23.03
C ARG A 166 -3.14 -25.58 -22.46
N ALA A 167 -2.30 -25.26 -21.49
CA ALA A 167 -1.41 -26.22 -20.83
C ALA A 167 -2.20 -27.37 -20.19
N LYS A 168 -3.33 -27.05 -19.53
CA LYS A 168 -4.23 -28.05 -18.94
C LYS A 168 -4.88 -28.96 -19.97
N ASN A 169 -5.37 -28.42 -21.09
CA ASN A 169 -5.96 -29.22 -22.15
C ASN A 169 -4.90 -30.13 -22.81
N ALA A 170 -3.69 -29.63 -23.08
CA ALA A 170 -2.59 -30.43 -23.61
C ALA A 170 -2.20 -31.58 -22.66
N TRP A 171 -2.20 -31.35 -21.34
CA TRP A 171 -1.98 -32.41 -20.35
C TRP A 171 -3.13 -33.43 -20.30
N GLU A 172 -4.38 -33.00 -20.39
CA GLU A 172 -5.54 -33.90 -20.48
C GLU A 172 -5.50 -34.76 -21.78
N GLU A 173 -5.04 -34.20 -22.90
CA GLU A 173 -4.80 -34.90 -24.17
C GLU A 173 -3.64 -35.92 -24.07
N GLU A 174 -2.49 -35.54 -23.51
CA GLU A 174 -1.36 -36.45 -23.27
C GLU A 174 -1.78 -37.61 -22.34
N ARG A 175 -2.57 -37.32 -21.29
CA ARG A 175 -3.13 -38.35 -20.40
C ARG A 175 -4.05 -39.32 -21.14
N LEU A 176 -4.93 -38.82 -22.02
CA LEU A 176 -5.78 -39.65 -22.88
C LEU A 176 -4.96 -40.48 -23.88
N ARG A 177 -3.88 -39.90 -24.44
CA ARG A 177 -2.93 -40.57 -25.34
C ARG A 177 -2.26 -41.76 -24.66
N LEU A 178 -1.69 -41.53 -23.47
CA LEU A 178 -1.04 -42.57 -22.66
C LEU A 178 -2.02 -43.64 -22.17
N ALA A 179 -3.24 -43.26 -21.75
CA ALA A 179 -4.29 -44.22 -21.41
C ALA A 179 -4.68 -45.10 -22.61
N GLY A 180 -4.77 -44.51 -23.80
CA GLY A 180 -5.00 -45.23 -25.06
C GLY A 180 -3.86 -46.19 -25.42
N GLU A 181 -2.61 -45.79 -25.20
CA GLU A 181 -1.43 -46.67 -25.37
C GLU A 181 -1.43 -47.84 -24.37
N ILE A 182 -1.77 -47.61 -23.10
CA ILE A 182 -1.93 -48.69 -22.10
C ILE A 182 -3.01 -49.68 -22.54
N VAL A 183 -4.15 -49.21 -23.06
CA VAL A 183 -5.21 -50.10 -23.59
C VAL A 183 -4.76 -50.85 -24.84
N LYS A 184 -3.99 -50.22 -25.75
CA LYS A 184 -3.40 -50.89 -26.92
C LYS A 184 -2.41 -51.98 -26.51
N LEU A 185 -1.51 -51.70 -25.56
CA LEU A 185 -0.56 -52.66 -25.00
C LEU A 185 -1.27 -53.85 -24.33
N ARG A 186 -2.41 -53.62 -23.66
CA ARG A 186 -3.26 -54.69 -23.10
C ARG A 186 -4.04 -55.49 -24.15
N ARG A 187 -4.32 -54.92 -25.32
CA ARG A 187 -5.12 -55.55 -26.40
C ARG A 187 -4.30 -56.12 -27.55
N ALA A 188 -2.99 -55.90 -27.60
CA ALA A 188 -2.13 -56.34 -28.68
C ALA A 188 -2.18 -57.88 -28.81
N PRO A 189 -2.79 -58.43 -29.90
CA PRO A 189 -2.93 -59.87 -30.05
C PRO A 189 -1.55 -60.47 -30.35
N GLY A 190 -1.05 -61.29 -29.43
CA GLY A 190 0.32 -61.77 -29.45
C GLY A 190 1.03 -61.70 -28.09
N LEU A 191 0.51 -60.93 -27.12
CA LEU A 191 0.83 -61.22 -25.73
C LEU A 191 0.20 -62.57 -25.37
N PRO A 192 0.98 -63.59 -24.95
CA PRO A 192 0.45 -64.91 -24.67
C PRO A 192 -0.46 -64.86 -23.44
N THR A 193 -1.75 -65.13 -23.63
CA THR A 193 -2.74 -65.23 -22.54
C THR A 193 -2.40 -66.35 -21.53
N SER A 194 -1.42 -67.21 -21.84
CA SER A 194 -0.80 -68.14 -20.90
C SER A 194 0.23 -67.46 -19.99
N LEU A 195 -0.22 -66.56 -19.11
CA LEU A 195 0.56 -66.11 -17.95
C LEU A 195 0.95 -67.25 -16.99
N ALA A 196 0.40 -68.46 -17.19
CA ALA A 196 0.82 -69.70 -16.52
C ALA A 196 2.13 -70.32 -17.05
N ALA A 197 2.68 -69.82 -18.16
CA ALA A 197 3.90 -70.36 -18.79
C ALA A 197 4.83 -69.28 -19.38
N ALA A 198 4.58 -67.99 -19.10
CA ALA A 198 5.59 -66.96 -19.32
C ALA A 198 6.75 -67.20 -18.35
N GLU A 199 8.00 -67.10 -18.82
CA GLU A 199 9.16 -67.09 -17.92
C GLU A 199 8.94 -66.06 -16.81
N PRO A 200 9.35 -66.36 -15.55
CA PRO A 200 9.08 -65.50 -14.41
C PRO A 200 9.59 -64.09 -14.72
N ALA A 201 8.64 -63.16 -14.83
CA ALA A 201 8.92 -61.79 -15.21
C ALA A 201 10.02 -61.23 -14.31
N ASP A 202 11.11 -60.77 -14.92
CA ASP A 202 12.37 -60.50 -14.24
C ASP A 202 12.13 -59.76 -12.90
N PRO A 203 12.47 -60.36 -11.75
CA PRO A 203 12.19 -59.76 -10.45
C PRO A 203 12.88 -58.40 -10.27
N GLU A 204 13.91 -58.09 -11.07
CA GLU A 204 14.51 -56.76 -11.13
C GLU A 204 13.50 -55.72 -11.60
N ARG A 205 12.73 -56.05 -12.66
CA ARG A 205 11.74 -55.18 -13.28
C ARG A 205 10.50 -54.98 -12.41
N ILE A 206 10.12 -56.00 -11.63
CA ILE A 206 9.04 -55.85 -10.63
C ILE A 206 9.51 -54.89 -9.52
N LYS A 207 10.71 -55.09 -8.98
CA LYS A 207 11.30 -54.16 -8.00
C LYS A 207 11.47 -52.74 -8.55
N ASP A 208 11.82 -52.57 -9.82
CA ASP A 208 11.90 -51.25 -10.47
C ASP A 208 10.53 -50.55 -10.47
N LEU A 209 9.48 -51.28 -10.89
CA LEU A 209 8.11 -50.76 -10.90
C LEU A 209 7.56 -50.51 -9.49
N GLU A 210 8.00 -51.27 -8.48
CA GLU A 210 7.68 -51.02 -7.07
C GLU A 210 8.41 -49.80 -6.51
N ALA A 211 9.71 -49.69 -6.73
CA ALA A 211 10.53 -48.55 -6.33
C ALA A 211 10.04 -47.25 -6.98
N ARG A 212 9.78 -47.26 -8.30
CA ARG A 212 9.19 -46.14 -9.03
C ARG A 212 7.79 -45.78 -8.52
N LEU A 213 6.98 -46.74 -8.06
CA LEU A 213 5.69 -46.40 -7.46
C LEU A 213 5.86 -45.85 -6.04
N GLU A 214 6.79 -46.37 -5.23
CA GLU A 214 7.10 -45.76 -3.93
C GLU A 214 7.63 -44.33 -4.09
N GLU A 215 8.55 -44.12 -5.02
CA GLU A 215 9.09 -42.81 -5.39
C GLU A 215 7.97 -41.88 -5.89
N SER A 216 7.13 -42.34 -6.82
CA SER A 216 5.94 -41.61 -7.27
C SER A 216 4.98 -41.29 -6.12
N GLN A 217 4.79 -42.19 -5.15
CA GLN A 217 3.99 -41.93 -3.95
C GLN A 217 4.65 -40.96 -2.97
N ARG A 218 5.98 -40.95 -2.85
CA ARG A 218 6.74 -39.97 -2.04
C ARG A 218 6.67 -38.60 -2.70
N ALA A 219 6.88 -38.52 -4.02
CA ALA A 219 6.71 -37.31 -4.81
C ALA A 219 5.28 -36.76 -4.71
N HIS A 220 4.25 -37.61 -4.84
CA HIS A 220 2.86 -37.22 -4.66
C HIS A 220 2.60 -36.65 -3.26
N LYS A 221 3.04 -37.33 -2.19
CA LYS A 221 2.92 -36.82 -0.81
C LYS A 221 3.65 -35.50 -0.59
N SER A 222 4.82 -35.32 -1.21
CA SER A 222 5.58 -34.06 -1.17
C SER A 222 4.83 -32.94 -1.88
N LEU A 223 4.24 -33.24 -3.05
CA LEU A 223 3.41 -32.32 -3.82
C LEU A 223 2.11 -31.96 -3.08
N ASP A 224 1.45 -32.93 -2.43
CA ASP A 224 0.27 -32.71 -1.59
C ASP A 224 0.60 -31.78 -0.41
N HIS A 225 1.71 -32.04 0.29
CA HIS A 225 2.18 -31.19 1.38
C HIS A 225 2.53 -29.78 0.89
N TYR A 226 3.15 -29.66 -0.29
CA TYR A 226 3.42 -28.39 -0.93
C TYR A 226 2.14 -27.62 -1.28
N PHE A 227 1.15 -28.28 -1.89
CA PHE A 227 -0.16 -27.68 -2.17
C PHE A 227 -0.91 -27.28 -0.89
N GLN A 228 -0.86 -28.09 0.18
CA GLN A 228 -1.43 -27.75 1.48
C GLN A 228 -0.74 -26.51 2.08
N LYS A 229 0.59 -26.42 2.00
CA LYS A 229 1.35 -25.24 2.43
C LYS A 229 0.97 -24.00 1.62
N CYS A 230 0.99 -24.06 0.29
CA CYS A 230 0.60 -22.94 -0.57
C CYS A 230 -0.85 -22.50 -0.34
N ARG A 231 -1.76 -23.46 -0.10
CA ARG A 231 -3.16 -23.18 0.26
C ARG A 231 -3.28 -22.47 1.61
N ALA A 232 -2.56 -22.93 2.64
CA ALA A 232 -2.54 -22.29 3.95
C ALA A 232 -1.97 -20.86 3.88
N GLU A 233 -0.90 -20.65 3.10
CA GLU A 233 -0.33 -19.32 2.87
C GLU A 233 -1.30 -18.41 2.10
N TRP A 234 -2.04 -18.93 1.12
CA TRP A 234 -3.08 -18.18 0.40
C TRP A 234 -4.28 -17.84 1.29
N GLU A 235 -4.74 -18.78 2.12
CA GLU A 235 -5.84 -18.56 3.07
C GLU A 235 -5.43 -17.53 4.16
N ALA A 236 -4.18 -17.56 4.62
CA ALA A 236 -3.62 -16.55 5.53
C ALA A 236 -3.51 -15.16 4.89
N GLU A 237 -3.05 -15.06 3.64
CA GLU A 237 -2.95 -13.79 2.92
C GLU A 237 -4.34 -13.20 2.63
N ARG A 238 -5.31 -14.07 2.28
CA ARG A 238 -6.70 -13.67 2.14
C ARG A 238 -7.27 -13.12 3.45
N ALA A 239 -6.99 -13.76 4.59
CA ALA A 239 -7.42 -13.28 5.90
C ALA A 239 -6.85 -11.89 6.23
N ARG A 240 -5.56 -11.64 5.92
CA ARG A 240 -4.94 -10.31 6.05
C ARG A 240 -5.62 -9.25 5.19
N LEU A 241 -5.96 -9.58 3.94
CA LEU A 241 -6.68 -8.67 3.04
C LEU A 241 -8.10 -8.38 3.53
N GLU A 242 -8.81 -9.38 4.06
CA GLU A 242 -10.13 -9.21 4.66
C GLU A 242 -10.08 -8.34 5.94
N GLU A 243 -9.04 -8.50 6.77
CA GLU A 243 -8.74 -7.62 7.92
C GLU A 243 -8.42 -6.17 7.50
N ALA A 244 -7.55 -5.98 6.51
CA ALA A 244 -7.20 -4.67 5.98
C ALA A 244 -8.43 -3.94 5.38
N LEU A 245 -9.32 -4.67 4.69
CA LEU A 245 -10.59 -4.13 4.20
C LEU A 245 -11.55 -3.75 5.34
N ALA A 246 -11.58 -4.52 6.43
CA ALA A 246 -12.36 -4.18 7.62
C ALA A 246 -11.81 -2.92 8.32
N ALA A 247 -10.49 -2.83 8.51
CA ALA A 247 -9.82 -1.66 9.07
C ALA A 247 -10.08 -0.40 8.22
N ARG A 248 -9.98 -0.51 6.88
CA ARG A 248 -10.31 0.57 5.96
C ARG A 248 -11.76 1.03 6.08
N LYS A 249 -12.73 0.11 6.13
CA LYS A 249 -14.15 0.46 6.35
C LYS A 249 -14.37 1.18 7.68
N GLY A 250 -13.66 0.77 8.74
CA GLY A 250 -13.68 1.46 10.03
C GLY A 250 -13.13 2.88 9.97
N LEU A 251 -12.07 3.13 9.18
CA LEU A 251 -11.55 4.47 8.93
C LEU A 251 -12.51 5.32 8.08
N GLU A 252 -13.11 4.75 7.03
CA GLU A 252 -14.12 5.42 6.20
C GLU A 252 -15.35 5.83 7.03
N GLN A 253 -15.82 4.98 7.95
CA GLN A 253 -16.90 5.31 8.91
C GLN A 253 -16.52 6.44 9.87
N LYS A 254 -15.31 6.42 10.46
CA LYS A 254 -14.80 7.50 11.32
C LYS A 254 -14.65 8.83 10.56
N LEU A 255 -14.26 8.77 9.29
CA LEU A 255 -14.11 9.95 8.44
C LEU A 255 -15.49 10.54 8.11
N GLU A 256 -16.49 9.71 7.83
CA GLU A 256 -17.86 10.19 7.59
C GLU A 256 -18.54 10.68 8.89
N SER A 257 -18.26 10.10 10.06
CA SER A 257 -18.73 10.65 11.34
C SER A 257 -18.09 12.00 11.65
N ALA A 258 -16.77 12.15 11.46
CA ALA A 258 -16.07 13.43 11.61
C ALA A 258 -16.58 14.48 10.61
N ARG A 259 -16.94 14.10 9.38
CA ARG A 259 -17.61 14.98 8.41
C ARG A 259 -19.01 15.37 8.85
N ALA A 260 -19.79 14.44 9.43
CA ALA A 260 -21.12 14.73 9.96
C ALA A 260 -21.04 15.68 11.16
N GLU A 261 -20.08 15.50 12.06
CA GLU A 261 -19.77 16.41 13.18
C GLU A 261 -19.34 17.79 12.69
N ALA A 262 -18.42 17.86 11.71
CA ALA A 262 -17.99 19.13 11.12
C ALA A 262 -19.15 19.87 10.41
N ARG A 263 -20.02 19.14 9.70
CA ARG A 263 -21.26 19.70 9.12
C ARG A 263 -22.20 20.18 10.23
N ALA A 264 -22.41 19.39 11.28
CA ALA A 264 -23.26 19.77 12.42
C ALA A 264 -22.72 21.02 13.15
N ALA A 265 -21.40 21.18 13.22
CA ALA A 265 -20.75 22.38 13.75
C ALA A 265 -20.90 23.60 12.82
N GLN A 266 -20.96 23.42 11.50
CA GLN A 266 -21.26 24.48 10.53
C GLN A 266 -22.75 24.84 10.46
N THR A 267 -23.65 23.88 10.69
CA THR A 267 -25.11 24.10 10.66
C THR A 267 -25.69 24.45 12.01
N ARG A 268 -24.96 24.22 13.11
CA ARG A 268 -25.19 24.99 14.33
C ARG A 268 -25.10 26.45 13.89
N PRO A 269 -26.15 27.27 14.09
CA PRO A 269 -25.93 28.70 14.00
C PRO A 269 -24.77 28.95 14.96
N ALA A 270 -23.74 29.62 14.47
CA ALA A 270 -22.93 30.42 15.35
C ALA A 270 -23.94 31.20 16.19
N ASP A 271 -23.91 31.04 17.52
CA ASP A 271 -24.61 32.00 18.37
C ASP A 271 -23.88 33.31 18.11
N ASP A 272 -24.37 34.07 17.12
CA ASP A 272 -23.82 35.38 16.76
C ASP A 272 -23.87 36.29 17.99
N SER A 273 -24.80 36.01 18.90
CA SER A 273 -24.84 36.46 20.30
C SER A 273 -23.54 36.17 21.09
N ALA A 274 -23.06 34.92 21.13
CA ALA A 274 -21.86 34.53 21.87
C ALA A 274 -20.57 35.10 21.23
N ILE A 275 -20.49 35.11 19.89
CA ILE A 275 -19.36 35.75 19.18
C ILE A 275 -19.41 37.27 19.34
N ALA A 276 -20.58 37.90 19.30
CA ALA A 276 -20.74 39.33 19.59
C ALA A 276 -20.40 39.67 21.04
N GLN A 277 -20.75 38.81 22.01
CA GLN A 277 -20.37 38.96 23.42
C GLN A 277 -18.85 38.89 23.58
N GLN A 278 -18.18 37.88 23.02
CA GLN A 278 -16.70 37.82 23.04
C GLN A 278 -16.06 39.02 22.34
N LEU A 279 -16.60 39.46 21.19
CA LEU A 279 -16.09 40.64 20.49
C LEU A 279 -16.28 41.92 21.33
N GLN A 280 -17.41 42.05 22.02
CA GLN A 280 -17.69 43.17 22.93
C GLN A 280 -16.76 43.16 24.15
N GLU A 281 -16.50 42.01 24.77
CA GLU A 281 -15.53 41.86 25.86
C GLU A 281 -14.11 42.21 25.41
N VAL A 282 -13.68 41.73 24.24
CA VAL A 282 -12.37 42.07 23.66
C VAL A 282 -12.27 43.57 23.34
N MET A 283 -13.34 44.20 22.85
CA MET A 283 -13.38 45.66 22.65
C MET A 283 -13.31 46.43 23.96
N GLN A 284 -13.99 45.98 25.02
CA GLN A 284 -13.90 46.59 26.35
C GLN A 284 -12.49 46.45 26.93
N HIS A 285 -11.89 45.25 26.83
CA HIS A 285 -10.53 45.01 27.30
C HIS A 285 -9.48 45.83 26.52
N ARG A 286 -9.62 45.93 25.20
CA ARG A 286 -8.79 46.82 24.37
C ARG A 286 -8.90 48.28 24.82
N ASN A 287 -10.11 48.78 25.07
CA ASN A 287 -10.31 50.16 25.52
C ASN A 287 -9.70 50.41 26.90
N TYR A 288 -9.79 49.43 27.81
CA TYR A 288 -9.15 49.48 29.12
C TYR A 288 -7.61 49.52 29.02
N LEU A 289 -7.02 48.65 28.19
CA LEU A 289 -5.57 48.66 27.94
C LEU A 289 -5.12 49.97 27.28
N GLN A 290 -5.90 50.52 26.34
CA GLN A 290 -5.62 51.82 25.72
C GLN A 290 -5.58 52.94 26.78
N GLN A 291 -6.55 53.00 27.69
CA GLN A 291 -6.56 53.97 28.78
C GLN A 291 -5.35 53.83 29.72
N GLN A 292 -4.93 52.60 30.05
CA GLN A 292 -3.69 52.38 30.81
C GLN A 292 -2.45 52.88 30.05
N LEU A 293 -2.39 52.64 28.73
CA LEU A 293 -1.27 53.04 27.88
C LEU A 293 -1.19 54.56 27.75
N ASP A 294 -2.33 55.25 27.65
CA ASP A 294 -2.41 56.71 27.63
C ASP A 294 -1.98 57.32 28.97
N ALA A 295 -2.45 56.77 30.11
CA ALA A 295 -2.00 57.18 31.45
C ALA A 295 -0.50 56.92 31.70
N ALA A 296 0.04 55.80 31.18
CA ALA A 296 1.47 55.51 31.19
C ALA A 296 2.28 56.50 30.33
N ASN A 297 1.74 56.90 29.18
CA ASN A 297 2.36 57.93 28.33
C ASN A 297 2.34 59.32 28.99
N GLU A 298 1.28 59.68 29.72
CA GLU A 298 1.20 60.94 30.47
C GLU A 298 2.20 60.97 31.62
N THR A 299 2.34 59.88 32.39
CA THR A 299 3.36 59.79 33.45
C THR A 299 4.78 59.80 32.89
N ILE A 300 5.06 59.15 31.76
CA ILE A 300 6.36 59.28 31.06
C ILE A 300 6.61 60.72 30.60
N ARG A 301 5.59 61.43 30.10
CA ARG A 301 5.71 62.85 29.72
C ARG A 301 5.98 63.74 30.93
N ALA A 302 5.31 63.50 32.06
CA ALA A 302 5.56 64.22 33.32
C ALA A 302 6.99 64.02 33.80
N ILE A 303 7.47 62.77 33.90
CA ILE A 303 8.85 62.45 34.29
C ILE A 303 9.86 63.11 33.34
N ARG A 304 9.62 63.11 32.02
CA ARG A 304 10.49 63.79 31.05
C ARG A 304 10.47 65.31 31.21
N ALA A 305 9.32 65.91 31.56
CA ALA A 305 9.22 67.34 31.82
C ALA A 305 9.95 67.74 33.11
N GLU A 306 9.83 66.94 34.17
CA GLU A 306 10.59 67.12 35.42
C GLU A 306 12.10 66.96 35.20
N GLN A 307 12.53 65.93 34.45
CA GLN A 307 13.94 65.75 34.08
C GLN A 307 14.47 66.90 33.22
N ALA A 308 13.69 67.41 32.27
CA ALA A 308 14.06 68.56 31.44
C ALA A 308 14.12 69.87 32.25
N ALA A 309 13.29 70.01 33.30
CA ALA A 309 13.38 71.12 34.24
C ALA A 309 14.64 71.02 35.12
N GLY A 310 14.91 69.85 35.71
CA GLY A 310 16.08 69.61 36.55
C GLY A 310 17.43 69.73 35.81
N LEU A 311 17.49 69.28 34.55
CA LEU A 311 18.66 69.46 33.68
C LEU A 311 18.96 70.93 33.33
N ARG A 312 18.04 71.87 33.64
CA ARG A 312 18.24 73.30 33.37
C ARG A 312 18.97 74.05 34.51
N GLU A 313 19.17 73.40 35.66
CA GLU A 313 19.93 73.96 36.80
C GLU A 313 21.33 73.33 36.99
N ALA A 314 21.69 72.31 36.21
CA ALA A 314 23.03 71.71 36.27
C ALA A 314 24.03 72.45 35.35
N PRO A 315 25.18 72.95 35.86
CA PRO A 315 26.21 73.53 35.01
C PRO A 315 26.85 72.47 34.11
N SER A 316 26.93 72.79 32.82
CA SER A 316 27.47 71.96 31.75
C SER A 316 28.89 71.47 32.03
N GLU A 317 29.10 70.15 32.15
CA GLU A 317 30.44 69.56 32.04
C GLU A 317 30.46 68.18 31.33
N SER A 318 31.34 68.10 30.33
CA SER A 318 31.71 66.91 29.54
C SER A 318 30.64 66.23 28.64
N ALA A 319 30.89 66.30 27.34
CA ALA A 319 30.29 65.38 26.35
C ALA A 319 31.13 64.11 26.23
N ALA A 320 30.48 62.96 26.06
CA ALA A 320 31.12 61.68 25.71
C ALA A 320 30.38 61.00 24.55
N PRO A 321 31.09 60.35 23.59
CA PRO A 321 30.49 59.88 22.35
C PRO A 321 29.78 58.53 22.49
N VAL A 322 28.68 58.37 21.75
CA VAL A 322 27.90 57.13 21.68
C VAL A 322 28.63 56.11 20.80
N GLY A 323 29.15 55.04 21.40
CA GLY A 323 29.86 53.96 20.71
C GLY A 323 29.45 52.57 21.21
N ASN A 324 28.16 52.23 21.11
CA ASN A 324 27.58 51.04 21.77
C ASN A 324 27.17 49.89 20.84
N GLY A 325 27.65 49.87 19.59
CA GLY A 325 27.25 48.88 18.56
C GLY A 325 27.76 47.44 18.77
N SER A 326 28.75 47.24 19.66
CA SER A 326 29.43 45.96 19.88
C SER A 326 28.54 44.91 20.59
N GLY A 327 27.72 45.33 21.56
CA GLY A 327 27.00 44.41 22.45
C GLY A 327 25.89 43.60 21.78
N ASP A 328 25.27 44.11 20.74
CA ASP A 328 24.19 43.39 20.03
C ASP A 328 24.73 42.25 19.17
N SER A 329 25.86 42.47 18.48
CA SER A 329 26.45 41.47 17.59
C SER A 329 26.87 40.22 18.38
N GLN A 330 27.44 40.41 19.57
CA GLN A 330 27.81 39.30 20.46
C GLN A 330 26.59 38.53 20.98
N LYS A 331 25.46 39.21 21.25
CA LYS A 331 24.19 38.54 21.62
C LYS A 331 23.62 37.72 20.47
N LEU A 332 23.65 38.25 19.24
CA LEU A 332 23.20 37.54 18.04
C LEU A 332 24.07 36.30 17.76
N GLN A 333 25.40 36.41 17.90
CA GLN A 333 26.31 35.27 17.76
C GLN A 333 26.07 34.18 18.80
N ASN A 334 25.84 34.55 20.06
CA ASN A 334 25.50 33.59 21.12
C ASN A 334 24.18 32.84 20.82
N GLU A 335 23.18 33.54 20.28
CA GLU A 335 21.89 32.94 19.92
C GLU A 335 21.99 32.02 18.69
N VAL A 336 22.77 32.40 17.68
CA VAL A 336 23.13 31.53 16.54
C VAL A 336 23.74 30.21 17.03
N ALA A 337 24.80 30.30 17.85
CA ALA A 337 25.50 29.11 18.37
C ALA A 337 24.57 28.22 19.23
N ARG A 338 23.66 28.82 20.02
CA ARG A 338 22.66 28.08 20.81
C ARG A 338 21.72 27.26 19.93
N ILE A 339 21.28 27.83 18.81
CA ILE A 339 20.30 27.20 17.91
C ILE A 339 20.95 26.16 16.99
N GLU A 340 22.17 26.39 16.53
CA GLU A 340 22.98 25.38 15.83
C GLU A 340 23.20 24.14 16.71
N GLY A 341 23.46 24.33 18.01
CA GLY A 341 23.52 23.23 18.99
C GLY A 341 22.23 22.41 19.06
N LEU A 342 21.08 23.08 19.19
CA LEU A 342 19.77 22.40 19.23
C LEU A 342 19.47 21.64 17.92
N ILE A 343 19.78 22.21 16.76
CA ILE A 343 19.61 21.54 15.45
C ILE A 343 20.51 20.30 15.35
N ALA A 344 21.75 20.36 15.85
CA ALA A 344 22.67 19.23 15.86
C ALA A 344 22.19 18.09 16.77
N ASP A 345 21.72 18.40 17.98
CA ASP A 345 21.21 17.40 18.92
C ASP A 345 19.89 16.75 18.43
N ILE A 346 19.00 17.53 17.81
CA ILE A 346 17.80 17.00 17.15
C ILE A 346 18.18 16.09 15.97
N SER A 347 19.19 16.46 15.18
CA SER A 347 19.65 15.64 14.05
C SER A 347 20.23 14.30 14.50
N ARG A 348 21.04 14.29 15.57
CA ARG A 348 21.52 13.05 16.20
C ARG A 348 20.39 12.13 16.67
N LEU A 349 19.34 12.70 17.27
CA LEU A 349 18.18 11.95 17.74
C LEU A 349 17.37 11.34 16.59
N ILE A 350 17.34 12.00 15.43
CA ILE A 350 16.70 11.51 14.19
C ILE A 350 17.52 10.39 13.52
N GLU A 351 18.85 10.44 13.63
CA GLU A 351 19.77 9.45 13.03
C GLU A 351 19.91 8.17 13.86
N ASP A 352 19.50 8.16 15.14
CA ASP A 352 19.47 6.96 15.98
C ASP A 352 18.37 5.97 15.52
N PRO A 353 18.72 4.77 15.04
CA PRO A 353 17.74 3.77 14.60
C PRO A 353 16.88 3.19 15.73
N ALA A 354 17.20 3.45 17.00
CA ALA A 354 16.34 3.10 18.14
C ALA A 354 15.21 4.12 18.39
N THR A 355 15.24 5.31 17.77
CA THR A 355 14.20 6.32 17.95
C THR A 355 12.91 5.95 17.24
N GLU A 356 11.78 6.02 17.94
CA GLU A 356 10.46 5.78 17.34
C GLU A 356 10.16 6.74 16.17
N LEU A 357 9.60 6.20 15.09
CA LEU A 357 9.18 6.99 13.92
C LEU A 357 8.23 8.16 14.27
N SER A 358 7.38 8.00 15.29
CA SER A 358 6.48 9.05 15.79
C SER A 358 7.22 10.26 16.38
N THR A 359 8.39 10.00 16.96
CA THR A 359 9.29 10.99 17.55
C THR A 359 10.17 11.61 16.47
N VAL A 360 10.69 10.81 15.54
CA VAL A 360 11.42 11.29 14.35
C VAL A 360 10.59 12.32 13.58
N ILE A 361 9.32 12.03 13.26
CA ILE A 361 8.46 12.97 12.51
C ILE A 361 8.28 14.29 13.25
N ARG A 362 7.98 14.27 14.55
CA ARG A 362 7.83 15.49 15.38
C ARG A 362 9.13 16.30 15.44
N LYS A 363 10.25 15.62 15.66
CA LYS A 363 11.58 16.24 15.75
C LYS A 363 12.06 16.82 14.42
N ASN A 364 11.65 16.24 13.30
CA ASN A 364 11.99 16.77 11.98
C ASN A 364 11.24 18.09 11.68
N VAL A 365 10.01 18.26 12.20
CA VAL A 365 9.28 19.55 12.14
C VAL A 365 9.96 20.60 13.02
N GLU A 366 10.26 20.26 14.27
CA GLU A 366 10.97 21.13 15.23
C GLU A 366 12.34 21.60 14.67
N ARG A 367 13.08 20.70 14.02
CA ARG A 367 14.32 21.03 13.30
C ARG A 367 14.08 22.06 12.19
N ALA A 368 13.05 21.87 11.36
CA ALA A 368 12.75 22.78 10.25
C ALA A 368 12.35 24.18 10.73
N GLU A 369 11.63 24.28 11.86
CA GLU A 369 11.28 25.55 12.50
C GLU A 369 12.54 26.28 13.03
N LEU A 370 13.47 25.57 13.68
CA LEU A 370 14.74 26.12 14.14
C LEU A 370 15.63 26.57 12.97
N GLU A 371 15.71 25.78 11.89
CA GLU A 371 16.45 26.17 10.67
C GLU A 371 15.86 27.44 10.01
N ALA A 372 14.53 27.59 10.02
CA ALA A 372 13.86 28.78 9.50
C ALA A 372 14.14 30.02 10.38
N TYR A 373 14.09 29.88 11.70
CA TYR A 373 14.41 30.94 12.64
C TYR A 373 15.88 31.38 12.54
N LEU A 374 16.82 30.42 12.45
CA LEU A 374 18.24 30.69 12.25
C LEU A 374 18.49 31.48 10.95
N LYS A 375 17.85 31.11 9.84
CA LYS A 375 17.90 31.87 8.57
C LYS A 375 17.37 33.31 8.76
N GLY A 376 16.33 33.50 9.57
CA GLY A 376 15.81 34.83 9.91
C GLY A 376 16.81 35.71 10.67
N ILE A 377 17.51 35.15 11.66
CA ILE A 377 18.57 35.87 12.40
C ILE A 377 19.73 36.23 11.47
N LEU A 378 20.20 35.29 10.65
CA LEU A 378 21.32 35.52 9.73
C LEU A 378 20.97 36.57 8.67
N PHE A 379 19.72 36.58 8.17
CA PHE A 379 19.22 37.63 7.27
C PHE A 379 19.20 39.00 7.96
N TYR A 380 18.73 39.08 9.20
CA TYR A 380 18.72 40.33 9.97
C TYR A 380 20.14 40.88 10.20
N ASP A 381 21.11 40.03 10.57
CA ASP A 381 22.50 40.45 10.78
C ASP A 381 23.16 40.87 9.46
N ALA A 382 22.88 40.18 8.34
CA ALA A 382 23.33 40.60 7.01
C ALA A 382 22.79 41.99 6.63
N CYS A 383 21.48 42.20 6.73
CA CYS A 383 20.87 43.52 6.47
C CYS A 383 21.39 44.62 7.40
N ARG A 384 21.76 44.30 8.65
CA ARG A 384 22.39 45.25 9.59
C ARG A 384 23.82 45.60 9.19
N ARG A 385 24.58 44.67 8.58
CA ARG A 385 25.94 44.92 8.08
C ARG A 385 25.96 45.70 6.77
N ASP A 386 25.01 45.45 5.87
CA ASP A 386 24.94 46.12 4.56
C ASP A 386 24.34 47.54 4.63
N GLY A 387 23.70 47.89 5.76
CA GLY A 387 23.06 49.20 5.99
C GLY A 387 23.84 50.17 6.88
N ALA A 388 25.11 49.87 7.20
CA ALA A 388 26.00 50.65 8.07
C ALA A 388 27.32 51.01 7.37
#